data_AF-A0A9Q9SEJ4-F1
#
_entry.id   AF-A0A9Q9SEJ4-F1
#
_cell.length_a   1.000
_cell.length_b   1.000
_cell.length_c   1.000
_cell.angle_alpha   90.00
_cell.angle_beta   90.00
_cell.angle_gamma   90.00
#
_symmetry.space_group_name_H-M   'P 1'
#
loop_
_entity.id
_entity.type
_entity.pdbx_description
1 polymer ?
#
loop_
_entity_poly.entity_id
_entity_poly.type
_entity_poly.pdbx_seq_one_letter_code
_entity_poly.pdbx_strand_id
1 'polypeptide(L)'
;MTLDEMRQVIREELESLRASGARRQELSLHACKRLFFDLGIRPSAANVRDLTQTGSASDIPKDIDHFWERIRSASKIRLDGAAIPKAVEEKAGALLGALYEEALKAARDSLDGDREQVRADVADAEQRLRDATVRQETLEGALARGETRNEQLQARVTELEVQLASQTTHGSASEATLLTTVARLEKELAAAATRIDAEQAQNAALRDRIDALQAELQQRTEHYAQQIKDAVAEAERRVKPMLVELDSLRSMASTYQSGLRDVQRKEFDFLQQLSSAKARADRLEEQLRTQSDELDRATRDVNSLRASRGMNPEIAALIRRLADAGQLDAEAYAAIGTSLDQEIPAPTQCPHCDGEPELSHGDEGFEVACPECEHASGAWPSRLEAVARFAHS
;
A
#
# COMPACT_ATOMS: atom_id res chain seq x y z
N MET A 1 -106.99 21.67 74.78
CA MET A 1 -107.13 23.10 74.44
C MET A 1 -106.16 23.89 75.28
N THR A 2 -105.35 24.73 74.67
CA THR A 2 -104.46 25.65 75.40
C THR A 2 -105.29 26.73 76.13
N LEU A 3 -104.73 27.33 77.18
CA LEU A 3 -105.39 28.42 77.93
C LEU A 3 -105.81 29.59 77.02
N ASP A 4 -105.03 29.84 75.97
CA ASP A 4 -105.30 30.88 74.98
C ASP A 4 -106.43 30.50 74.01
N GLU A 5 -106.52 29.23 73.59
CA GLU A 5 -107.66 28.73 72.81
C GLU A 5 -108.98 28.88 73.58
N MET A 6 -108.99 28.56 74.89
CA MET A 6 -110.19 28.74 75.72
C MET A 6 -110.60 30.20 75.87
N ARG A 7 -109.63 31.11 76.02
CA ARG A 7 -109.90 32.55 76.06
C ARG A 7 -110.48 33.05 74.73
N GLN A 8 -110.01 32.53 73.61
CA GLN A 8 -110.52 32.88 72.29
C GLN A 8 -111.98 32.44 72.10
N VAL A 9 -112.32 31.20 72.51
CA VAL A 9 -113.71 30.72 72.51
C VAL A 9 -114.61 31.62 73.37
N ILE A 10 -114.15 32.04 74.56
CA ILE A 10 -114.92 32.95 75.41
C ILE A 10 -115.13 34.32 74.74
N ARG A 11 -114.13 34.83 73.99
CA ARG A 11 -114.30 36.09 73.23
C ARG A 11 -115.34 35.95 72.13
N GLU A 12 -115.30 34.85 71.37
CA GLU A 12 -116.27 34.57 70.31
C GLU A 12 -117.70 34.41 70.86
N GLU A 13 -117.86 33.74 72.01
CA GLU A 13 -119.12 33.67 72.74
C GLU A 13 -119.62 35.08 73.13
N LEU A 14 -118.74 35.91 73.71
CA LEU A 14 -119.08 37.28 74.09
C LEU A 14 -119.41 38.16 72.88
N GLU A 15 -118.75 37.96 71.74
CA GLU A 15 -119.07 38.63 70.48
C GLU A 15 -120.43 38.22 69.93
N SER A 16 -120.77 36.92 69.98
CA SER A 16 -122.09 36.42 69.59
C SER A 16 -123.20 36.97 70.48
N LEU A 17 -122.95 37.05 71.79
CA LEU A 17 -123.88 37.64 72.76
C LEU A 17 -124.06 39.14 72.50
N ARG A 18 -122.96 39.84 72.19
CA ARG A 18 -123.01 41.27 71.81
C ARG A 18 -123.82 41.48 70.53
N ALA A 19 -123.65 40.62 69.52
CA ALA A 19 -124.43 40.66 68.28
C ALA A 19 -125.92 40.36 68.50
N SER A 20 -126.26 39.53 69.51
CA SER A 20 -127.64 39.25 69.91
C SER A 20 -128.30 40.36 70.76
N GLY A 21 -127.59 41.45 71.06
CA GLY A 21 -128.11 42.59 71.80
C GLY A 21 -127.96 42.50 73.32
N ALA A 22 -127.10 41.62 73.85
CA ALA A 22 -126.87 41.48 75.28
C ALA A 22 -126.37 42.78 75.92
N ARG A 23 -126.85 43.08 77.14
CA ARG A 23 -126.44 44.28 77.86
C ARG A 23 -125.01 44.14 78.38
N ARG A 24 -124.32 45.27 78.56
CA ARG A 24 -122.93 45.32 79.06
C ARG A 24 -122.73 44.56 80.39
N GLN A 25 -123.68 44.64 81.32
CA GLN A 25 -123.61 43.89 82.58
C GLN A 25 -123.68 42.37 82.37
N GLU A 26 -124.47 41.90 81.40
CA GLU A 26 -124.63 40.48 81.08
C GLU A 26 -123.34 39.92 80.48
N LEU A 27 -122.65 40.71 79.64
CA LEU A 27 -121.33 40.37 79.12
C LEU A 27 -120.28 40.25 80.24
N SER A 28 -120.21 41.21 81.17
CA SER A 28 -119.31 41.15 82.33
C SER A 28 -119.57 39.91 83.20
N LEU A 29 -120.84 39.62 83.50
CA LEU A 29 -121.22 38.47 84.32
C LEU A 29 -120.95 37.14 83.61
N HIS A 30 -121.16 37.07 82.30
CA HIS A 30 -120.82 35.88 81.51
C HIS A 30 -119.31 35.65 81.49
N ALA A 31 -118.50 36.69 81.29
CA ALA A 31 -117.05 36.59 81.36
C ALA A 31 -116.57 36.13 82.75
N CYS A 32 -117.16 36.67 83.84
CA CYS A 32 -116.85 36.24 85.20
C CYS A 32 -117.16 34.75 85.43
N LYS A 33 -118.30 34.27 84.91
CA LYS A 33 -118.68 32.85 85.00
C LYS A 33 -117.68 31.96 84.28
N ARG A 34 -117.33 32.28 83.04
CA ARG A 34 -116.42 31.43 82.24
C ARG A 34 -114.99 31.43 82.82
N LEU A 35 -114.49 32.60 83.22
CA LEU A 35 -113.20 32.72 83.91
C LEU A 35 -113.14 31.86 85.18
N PHE A 36 -114.20 31.92 86.00
CA PHE A 36 -114.20 31.24 87.29
C PHE A 36 -114.45 29.73 87.16
N PHE A 37 -115.48 29.30 86.42
CA PHE A 37 -115.90 27.90 86.37
C PHE A 37 -115.11 27.07 85.36
N ASP A 38 -114.71 27.64 84.23
CA ASP A 38 -114.03 26.86 83.17
C ASP A 38 -112.51 26.97 83.27
N LEU A 39 -111.99 28.15 83.65
CA LEU A 39 -110.55 28.41 83.69
C LEU A 39 -109.96 28.35 85.10
N GLY A 40 -110.79 28.32 86.14
CA GLY A 40 -110.33 28.39 87.55
C GLY A 40 -109.64 29.71 87.89
N ILE A 41 -109.77 30.74 87.05
CA ILE A 41 -109.14 32.05 87.23
C ILE A 41 -110.11 32.97 87.96
N ARG A 42 -109.64 33.58 89.06
CA ARG A 42 -110.43 34.59 89.79
C ARG A 42 -110.73 35.79 88.87
N PRO A 43 -112.00 36.16 88.62
CA PRO A 43 -112.32 37.32 87.81
C PRO A 43 -111.75 38.61 88.43
N SER A 44 -110.99 39.36 87.62
CA SER A 44 -110.42 40.66 87.96
C SER A 44 -110.86 41.70 86.94
N ALA A 45 -110.82 42.98 87.30
CA ALA A 45 -111.21 44.04 86.38
C ALA A 45 -110.39 44.05 85.08
N ALA A 46 -109.12 43.65 85.16
CA ALA A 46 -108.23 43.53 84.00
C ALA A 46 -108.67 42.41 83.06
N ASN A 47 -108.88 41.20 83.59
CA ASN A 47 -109.18 40.02 82.75
C ASN A 47 -110.61 40.08 82.19
N VAL A 48 -111.56 40.62 82.95
CA VAL A 48 -112.94 40.81 82.47
C VAL A 48 -112.98 41.86 81.37
N ARG A 49 -112.23 42.98 81.52
CA ARG A 49 -112.12 44.00 80.49
C ARG A 49 -111.47 43.47 79.21
N ASP A 50 -110.41 42.67 79.34
CA ASP A 50 -109.72 42.06 78.19
C ASP A 50 -110.67 41.20 77.34
N LEU A 51 -111.56 40.45 78.00
CA LEU A 51 -112.53 39.59 77.31
C LEU A 51 -113.76 40.35 76.79
N THR A 52 -114.29 41.31 77.54
CA THR A 52 -115.53 42.01 77.15
C THR A 52 -115.28 43.21 76.25
N GLN A 53 -114.05 43.75 76.20
CA GLN A 53 -113.63 44.96 75.47
C GLN A 53 -114.58 46.18 75.64
N THR A 54 -115.43 46.16 76.66
CA THR A 54 -116.52 47.12 76.87
C THR A 54 -116.76 47.30 78.38
N GLY A 55 -116.87 48.56 78.82
CA GLY A 55 -117.17 48.94 80.21
C GLY A 55 -116.26 50.02 80.80
N SER A 56 -116.86 50.90 81.59
CA SER A 56 -116.14 51.92 82.37
C SER A 56 -115.26 51.31 83.46
N ALA A 57 -114.22 52.03 83.88
CA ALA A 57 -113.38 51.66 85.04
C ALA A 57 -114.16 51.49 86.35
N SER A 58 -115.32 52.13 86.49
CA SER A 58 -116.17 52.04 87.68
C SER A 58 -117.15 50.87 87.68
N ASP A 59 -117.50 50.32 86.52
CA ASP A 59 -118.67 49.44 86.41
C ASP A 59 -118.30 47.96 86.33
N ILE A 60 -117.07 47.62 85.89
CA ILE A 60 -116.58 46.24 85.87
C ILE A 60 -116.39 45.69 87.30
N PRO A 61 -115.80 46.45 88.25
CA PRO A 61 -115.71 46.00 89.64
C PRO A 61 -117.08 45.72 90.27
N LYS A 62 -118.09 46.57 90.03
CA LYS A 62 -119.46 46.37 90.55
C LYS A 62 -120.11 45.08 90.03
N ASP A 63 -119.90 44.74 88.77
CA ASP A 63 -120.42 43.49 88.20
C ASP A 63 -119.69 42.26 88.77
N ILE A 64 -118.37 42.36 88.99
CA ILE A 64 -117.57 41.32 89.66
C ILE A 64 -118.05 41.13 91.10
N ASP A 65 -118.30 42.22 91.83
CA ASP A 65 -118.82 42.18 93.19
C ASP A 65 -120.21 41.55 93.23
N HIS A 66 -121.09 41.92 92.29
CA HIS A 66 -122.41 41.33 92.14
C HIS A 66 -122.35 39.84 91.80
N PHE A 67 -121.41 39.42 90.93
CA PHE A 67 -121.13 38.02 90.65
C PHE A 67 -120.70 37.27 91.92
N TRP A 68 -119.76 37.81 92.69
CA TRP A 68 -119.31 37.21 93.94
C TRP A 68 -120.36 37.20 95.03
N GLU A 69 -121.24 38.20 95.07
CA GLU A 69 -122.38 38.22 95.98
C GLU A 69 -123.40 37.13 95.60
N ARG A 70 -123.67 36.94 94.30
CA ARG A 70 -124.48 35.81 93.79
C ARG A 70 -123.87 34.45 94.09
N ILE A 71 -122.55 34.28 93.92
CA ILE A 71 -121.87 33.03 94.31
C ILE A 71 -121.95 32.86 95.82
N ARG A 72 -121.55 33.85 96.62
CA ARG A 72 -121.58 33.73 98.09
C ARG A 72 -122.98 33.44 98.64
N SER A 73 -124.02 34.02 98.05
CA SER A 73 -125.41 33.74 98.43
C SER A 73 -125.87 32.34 98.02
N ALA A 74 -125.42 31.82 96.87
CA ALA A 74 -125.69 30.45 96.43
C ALA A 74 -124.87 29.39 97.19
N SER A 75 -123.63 29.71 97.58
CA SER A 75 -122.67 28.81 98.26
C SER A 75 -122.76 28.86 99.78
N LYS A 76 -123.64 29.70 100.36
CA LYS A 76 -123.77 29.82 101.81
C LYS A 76 -124.41 28.55 102.37
N ILE A 77 -123.60 27.67 102.95
CA ILE A 77 -124.02 26.93 104.14
C ILE A 77 -124.19 28.00 105.22
N ARG A 78 -125.44 28.36 105.53
CA ARG A 78 -125.74 29.33 106.60
C ARG A 78 -125.28 28.73 107.93
N LEU A 79 -124.13 29.16 108.43
CA LEU A 79 -123.80 29.14 109.86
C LEU A 79 -124.10 30.54 110.42
N ASP A 80 -125.34 31.01 110.25
CA ASP A 80 -125.77 32.26 110.89
C ASP A 80 -126.02 31.94 112.38
N GLY A 81 -125.14 32.45 113.26
CA GLY A 81 -125.47 32.61 114.69
C GLY A 81 -124.95 31.59 115.68
N ALA A 82 -123.96 30.76 115.37
CA ALA A 82 -123.27 29.95 116.38
C ALA A 82 -121.80 30.35 116.45
N ALA A 83 -121.41 31.02 117.53
CA ALA A 83 -120.03 30.94 118.00
C ALA A 83 -119.70 29.44 118.10
N ILE A 84 -118.76 28.98 117.30
CA ILE A 84 -118.35 27.57 117.28
C ILE A 84 -117.99 27.23 118.73
N PRO A 85 -118.60 26.20 119.35
CA PRO A 85 -118.24 25.81 120.70
C PRO A 85 -116.74 25.54 120.77
N LYS A 86 -116.03 26.10 121.75
CA LYS A 86 -114.57 25.98 121.88
C LYS A 86 -114.05 24.55 121.70
N ALA A 87 -114.78 23.56 122.22
CA ALA A 87 -114.44 22.14 122.07
C ALA A 87 -114.43 21.62 120.62
N VAL A 88 -115.22 22.21 119.72
CA VAL A 88 -115.23 21.88 118.28
C VAL A 88 -114.10 22.61 117.56
N GLU A 89 -113.84 23.87 117.92
CA GLU A 89 -112.74 24.67 117.39
C GLU A 89 -111.37 24.05 117.72
N GLU A 90 -111.15 23.63 118.97
CA GLU A 90 -109.94 22.94 119.41
C GLU A 90 -109.71 21.61 118.68
N LYS A 91 -110.77 20.81 118.50
CA LYS A 91 -110.70 19.55 117.74
C LYS A 91 -110.43 19.77 116.26
N ALA A 92 -111.04 20.79 115.66
CA ALA A 92 -110.79 21.16 114.27
C ALA A 92 -109.37 21.68 114.08
N GLY A 93 -108.87 22.51 115.00
CA GLY A 93 -107.48 23.00 115.01
C GLY A 93 -106.47 21.86 115.17
N ALA A 94 -106.75 20.90 116.07
CA ALA A 94 -105.90 19.72 116.26
C ALA A 94 -105.87 18.82 115.00
N LEU A 95 -107.02 18.61 114.35
CA LEU A 95 -107.09 17.84 113.10
C LEU A 95 -106.33 18.56 111.96
N LEU A 96 -106.52 19.86 111.81
CA LEU A 96 -105.82 20.66 110.82
C LEU A 96 -104.31 20.68 111.06
N GLY A 97 -103.87 20.75 112.33
CA GLY A 97 -102.46 20.64 112.72
C GLY A 97 -101.87 19.28 112.32
N ALA A 98 -102.56 18.18 112.65
CA ALA A 98 -102.12 16.83 112.27
C ALA A 98 -102.06 16.63 110.76
N LEU A 99 -103.06 17.12 110.00
CA LEU A 99 -103.05 17.09 108.54
C LEU A 99 -101.89 17.91 107.95
N TYR A 100 -101.59 19.07 108.55
CA TYR A 100 -100.47 19.90 108.13
C TYR A 100 -99.11 19.23 108.39
N GLU A 101 -98.95 18.58 109.55
CA GLU A 101 -97.74 17.81 109.87
C GLU A 101 -97.53 16.62 108.92
N GLU A 102 -98.60 15.87 108.62
CA GLU A 102 -98.52 14.75 107.67
C GLU A 102 -98.22 15.23 106.25
N ALA A 103 -98.83 16.35 105.82
CA ALA A 103 -98.53 16.97 104.53
C ALA A 103 -97.08 17.48 104.45
N LEU A 104 -96.57 18.08 105.52
CA LEU A 104 -95.16 18.51 105.61
C LEU A 104 -94.21 17.33 105.55
N LYS A 105 -94.54 16.22 106.23
CA LYS A 105 -93.74 15.00 106.20
C LYS A 105 -93.71 14.40 104.79
N ALA A 106 -94.87 14.23 104.16
CA ALA A 106 -94.96 13.73 102.78
C ALA A 106 -94.21 14.63 101.78
N ALA A 107 -94.27 15.96 101.95
CA ALA A 107 -93.52 16.90 101.12
C ALA A 107 -92.00 16.80 101.32
N ARG A 108 -91.53 16.56 102.56
CA ARG A 108 -90.11 16.33 102.85
C ARG A 108 -89.63 15.02 102.24
N ASP A 109 -90.38 13.94 102.44
CA ASP A 109 -90.05 12.62 101.90
C ASP A 109 -90.00 12.65 100.36
N SER A 110 -90.94 13.34 99.71
CA SER A 110 -90.93 13.56 98.25
C SER A 110 -89.70 14.37 97.81
N LEU A 111 -89.37 15.46 98.52
CA LEU A 111 -88.22 16.30 98.19
C LEU A 111 -86.89 15.55 98.34
N ASP A 112 -86.77 14.71 99.36
CA ASP A 112 -85.57 13.90 99.57
C ASP A 112 -85.46 12.80 98.50
N GLY A 113 -86.58 12.20 98.09
CA GLY A 113 -86.63 11.30 96.92
C GLY A 113 -86.21 11.99 95.63
N ASP A 114 -86.73 13.18 95.35
CA ASP A 114 -86.34 13.98 94.17
C ASP A 114 -84.84 14.34 94.21
N ARG A 115 -84.31 14.67 95.39
CA ARG A 115 -82.87 14.97 95.57
C ARG A 115 -81.99 13.76 95.33
N GLU A 116 -82.39 12.58 95.78
CA GLU A 116 -81.66 11.33 95.51
C GLU A 116 -81.70 10.99 94.03
N GLN A 117 -82.86 11.11 93.37
CA GLN A 117 -82.98 10.87 91.94
C GLN A 117 -82.10 11.84 91.12
N VAL A 118 -82.14 13.14 91.43
CA VAL A 118 -81.29 14.13 90.74
C VAL A 118 -79.81 13.84 90.96
N ARG A 119 -79.40 13.41 92.16
CA ARG A 119 -78.01 13.02 92.42
C ARG A 119 -77.60 11.79 91.61
N ALA A 120 -78.49 10.80 91.49
CA ALA A 120 -78.25 9.61 90.66
C ALA A 120 -78.15 9.98 89.18
N ASP A 121 -79.04 10.83 88.66
CA ASP A 121 -79.04 11.28 87.28
C ASP A 121 -77.78 12.10 86.94
N VAL A 122 -77.34 12.97 87.85
CA VAL A 122 -76.08 13.72 87.69
C VAL A 122 -74.89 12.76 87.66
N ALA A 123 -74.83 11.79 88.57
CA ALA A 123 -73.74 10.81 88.59
C ALA A 123 -73.69 9.96 87.31
N ASP A 124 -74.83 9.52 86.80
CA ASP A 124 -74.93 8.77 85.54
C ASP A 124 -74.55 9.66 84.33
N ALA A 125 -75.02 10.90 84.29
CA ALA A 125 -74.65 11.85 83.23
C ALA A 125 -73.14 12.15 83.22
N GLU A 126 -72.53 12.35 84.38
CA GLU A 126 -71.09 12.53 84.50
C GLU A 126 -70.31 11.28 84.07
N GLN A 127 -70.81 10.08 84.38
CA GLN A 127 -70.17 8.84 83.95
C GLN A 127 -70.23 8.68 82.44
N ARG A 128 -71.40 8.95 81.82
CA ARG A 128 -71.54 8.96 80.36
C ARG A 128 -70.64 9.99 79.69
N LEU A 129 -70.48 11.16 80.30
CA LEU A 129 -69.56 12.18 79.80
C LEU A 129 -68.11 11.70 79.84
N ARG A 130 -67.67 11.14 80.98
CA ARG A 130 -66.31 10.57 81.12
C ARG A 130 -66.06 9.47 80.09
N ASP A 131 -67.00 8.55 79.91
CA ASP A 131 -66.89 7.47 78.93
C ASP A 131 -66.85 8.00 77.49
N ALA A 132 -67.63 9.03 77.18
CA ALA A 132 -67.61 9.69 75.87
C ALA A 132 -66.28 10.39 75.60
N THR A 133 -65.72 11.10 76.59
CA THR A 133 -64.40 11.75 76.48
C THR A 133 -63.30 10.73 76.25
N VAL A 134 -63.26 9.63 77.02
CA VAL A 134 -62.25 8.57 76.83
C VAL A 134 -62.36 7.94 75.43
N ARG A 135 -63.60 7.71 74.93
CA ARG A 135 -63.82 7.21 73.57
C ARG A 135 -63.34 8.21 72.51
N GLN A 136 -63.62 9.50 72.70
CA GLN A 136 -63.17 10.56 71.80
C GLN A 136 -61.64 10.61 71.74
N GLU A 137 -60.95 10.68 72.87
CA GLU A 137 -59.48 10.69 72.94
C GLU A 137 -58.86 9.45 72.27
N THR A 138 -59.48 8.28 72.47
CA THR A 138 -59.02 7.03 71.85
C THR A 138 -59.16 7.07 70.33
N LEU A 139 -60.29 7.59 69.82
CA LEU A 139 -60.55 7.73 68.38
C LEU A 139 -59.64 8.78 67.74
N GLU A 140 -59.44 9.93 68.39
CA GLU A 140 -58.51 10.97 67.94
C GLU A 140 -57.07 10.45 67.88
N GLY A 141 -56.64 9.71 68.91
CA GLY A 141 -55.32 9.06 68.89
C GLY A 141 -55.19 8.01 67.78
N ALA A 142 -56.26 7.27 67.48
CA ALA A 142 -56.27 6.32 66.36
C ALA A 142 -56.23 7.02 64.99
N LEU A 143 -56.97 8.13 64.85
CA LEU A 143 -56.98 8.95 63.64
C LEU A 143 -55.60 9.56 63.39
N ALA A 144 -54.98 10.19 64.39
CA ALA A 144 -53.64 10.76 64.28
C ALA A 144 -52.60 9.72 63.86
N ARG A 145 -52.63 8.51 64.46
CA ARG A 145 -51.76 7.40 64.04
C ARG A 145 -52.01 6.96 62.60
N GLY A 146 -53.28 6.97 62.17
CA GLY A 146 -53.69 6.67 60.80
C GLY A 146 -53.17 7.70 59.80
N GLU A 147 -53.30 8.98 60.11
CA GLU A 147 -52.81 10.10 59.31
C GLU A 147 -51.29 10.06 59.16
N THR A 148 -50.54 9.92 60.26
CA THR A 148 -49.08 9.79 60.21
C THR A 148 -48.65 8.58 59.35
N ARG A 149 -49.35 7.45 59.47
CA ARG A 149 -49.07 6.27 58.62
C ARG A 149 -49.37 6.56 57.14
N ASN A 150 -50.43 7.31 56.85
CA ASN A 150 -50.78 7.69 55.48
C ASN A 150 -49.72 8.61 54.88
N GLU A 151 -49.29 9.63 55.62
CA GLU A 151 -48.20 10.54 55.21
C GLU A 151 -46.89 9.78 54.94
N GLN A 152 -46.51 8.84 55.80
CA GLN A 152 -45.33 7.99 55.59
C GLN A 152 -45.46 7.12 54.33
N LEU A 153 -46.64 6.55 54.09
CA LEU A 153 -46.89 5.76 52.88
C LEU A 153 -46.87 6.63 51.63
N GLN A 154 -47.46 7.83 51.67
CA GLN A 154 -47.40 8.79 50.57
C GLN A 154 -45.98 9.23 50.26
N ALA A 155 -45.18 9.55 51.28
CA ALA A 155 -43.76 9.88 51.11
C ALA A 155 -42.97 8.73 50.49
N ARG A 156 -43.28 7.48 50.85
CA ARG A 156 -42.64 6.31 50.26
C ARG A 156 -43.09 6.05 48.82
N VAL A 157 -44.36 6.31 48.50
CA VAL A 157 -44.87 6.23 47.11
C VAL A 157 -44.17 7.26 46.24
N THR A 158 -44.08 8.53 46.68
CA THR A 158 -43.41 9.57 45.90
C THR A 158 -41.92 9.28 45.73
N GLU A 159 -41.24 8.76 46.75
CA GLU A 159 -39.85 8.31 46.63
C GLU A 159 -39.71 7.19 45.58
N LEU A 160 -40.58 6.19 45.61
CA LEU A 160 -40.57 5.10 44.63
C LEU A 160 -40.88 5.58 43.21
N GLU A 161 -41.80 6.53 43.04
CA GLU A 161 -42.11 7.15 41.75
C GLU A 161 -40.90 7.91 41.19
N VAL A 162 -40.18 8.67 42.02
CA VAL A 162 -38.94 9.35 41.64
C VAL A 162 -37.86 8.35 41.26
N GLN A 163 -37.69 7.27 42.05
CA GLN A 163 -36.74 6.20 41.73
C GLN A 163 -37.08 5.54 40.39
N LEU A 164 -38.35 5.22 40.15
CA LEU A 164 -38.80 4.62 38.89
C LEU A 164 -38.61 5.55 37.69
N ALA A 165 -38.92 6.85 37.83
CA ALA A 165 -38.66 7.85 36.81
C ALA A 165 -37.15 7.98 36.51
N SER A 166 -36.31 7.92 37.55
CA SER A 166 -34.84 7.96 37.36
C SER A 166 -34.30 6.71 36.66
N GLN A 167 -34.82 5.52 36.99
CA GLN A 167 -34.40 4.27 36.37
C GLN A 167 -34.87 4.16 34.93
N THR A 168 -36.09 4.59 34.63
CA THR A 168 -36.62 4.59 33.25
C THR A 168 -35.89 5.60 32.35
N THR A 169 -35.52 6.77 32.87
CA THR A 169 -34.69 7.74 32.14
C THR A 169 -33.25 7.24 31.94
N HIS A 170 -32.62 6.64 32.96
CA HIS A 170 -31.31 6.00 32.78
C HIS A 170 -31.35 4.82 31.80
N GLY A 171 -32.40 3.98 31.90
CA GLY A 171 -32.62 2.84 31.03
C GLY A 171 -32.76 3.26 29.57
N SER A 172 -33.61 4.25 29.29
CA SER A 172 -33.81 4.75 27.92
C SER A 172 -32.57 5.46 27.36
N ALA A 173 -31.83 6.20 28.18
CA ALA A 173 -30.55 6.80 27.78
C ALA A 173 -29.48 5.73 27.47
N SER A 174 -29.40 4.69 28.30
CA SER A 174 -28.51 3.54 28.08
C SER A 174 -28.89 2.78 26.80
N GLU A 175 -30.18 2.53 26.58
CA GLU A 175 -30.67 1.86 25.37
C GLU A 175 -30.37 2.67 24.11
N ALA A 176 -30.62 3.99 24.13
CA ALA A 176 -30.26 4.87 23.02
C ALA A 176 -28.75 4.87 22.74
N THR A 177 -27.93 4.87 23.79
CA THR A 177 -26.46 4.77 23.66
C THR A 177 -26.06 3.41 23.06
N LEU A 178 -26.66 2.30 23.51
CA LEU A 178 -26.40 0.98 22.94
C LEU A 178 -26.78 0.93 21.45
N LEU A 179 -27.97 1.39 21.09
CA LEU A 179 -28.43 1.43 19.68
C LEU A 179 -27.49 2.25 18.79
N THR A 180 -27.04 3.42 19.25
CA THR A 180 -26.08 4.24 18.49
C THR A 180 -24.72 3.55 18.36
N THR A 181 -24.24 2.86 19.40
CA THR A 181 -22.98 2.09 19.32
C THR A 181 -23.09 0.89 18.39
N VAL A 182 -24.22 0.17 18.40
CA VAL A 182 -24.49 -0.95 17.49
C VAL A 182 -24.50 -0.44 16.05
N ALA A 183 -25.25 0.61 15.75
CA ALA A 183 -25.29 1.21 14.41
C ALA A 183 -23.90 1.66 13.92
N ARG A 184 -23.07 2.21 14.83
CA ARG A 184 -21.67 2.57 14.51
C ARG A 184 -20.85 1.32 14.17
N LEU A 185 -20.93 0.27 14.99
CA LEU A 185 -20.18 -0.97 14.78
C LEU A 185 -20.62 -1.70 13.51
N GLU A 186 -21.91 -1.71 13.18
CA GLU A 186 -22.43 -2.26 11.93
C GLU A 186 -21.86 -1.50 10.72
N LYS A 187 -21.80 -0.17 10.79
CA LYS A 187 -21.18 0.65 9.75
C LYS A 187 -19.67 0.38 9.61
N GLU A 188 -18.96 0.23 10.72
CA GLU A 188 -17.54 -0.12 10.73
C GLU A 188 -17.29 -1.52 10.17
N LEU A 189 -18.13 -2.50 10.51
CA LEU A 189 -18.08 -3.85 9.97
C LEU A 189 -18.31 -3.86 8.45
N ALA A 190 -19.31 -3.13 7.96
CA ALA A 190 -19.57 -2.99 6.53
C ALA A 190 -18.41 -2.31 5.79
N ALA A 191 -17.80 -1.28 6.38
CA ALA A 191 -16.63 -0.62 5.83
C ALA A 191 -15.38 -1.52 5.84
N ALA A 192 -15.21 -2.34 6.87
CA ALA A 192 -14.11 -3.31 6.94
C ALA A 192 -14.29 -4.44 5.91
N ALA A 193 -15.51 -4.95 5.76
CA ALA A 193 -15.84 -5.98 4.76
C ALA A 193 -15.53 -5.48 3.34
N THR A 194 -15.98 -4.28 2.98
CA THR A 194 -15.69 -3.70 1.65
C THR A 194 -14.20 -3.47 1.41
N ARG A 195 -13.42 -3.11 2.45
CA ARG A 195 -11.95 -3.05 2.35
C ARG A 195 -11.32 -4.42 2.13
N ILE A 196 -11.76 -5.44 2.84
CA ILE A 196 -11.27 -6.82 2.66
C ILE A 196 -11.56 -7.29 1.24
N ASP A 197 -12.77 -7.07 0.73
CA ASP A 197 -13.13 -7.46 -0.64
C ASP A 197 -12.25 -6.74 -1.68
N ALA A 198 -12.00 -5.45 -1.48
CA ALA A 198 -11.12 -4.67 -2.35
C ALA A 198 -9.67 -5.18 -2.32
N GLU A 199 -9.12 -5.46 -1.15
CA GLU A 199 -7.77 -6.03 -0.98
C GLU A 199 -7.68 -7.44 -1.57
N GLN A 200 -8.72 -8.26 -1.42
CA GLN A 200 -8.77 -9.60 -2.03
C GLN A 200 -8.77 -9.51 -3.56
N ALA A 201 -9.56 -8.59 -4.14
CA ALA A 201 -9.58 -8.35 -5.57
C ALA A 201 -8.22 -7.85 -6.08
N GLN A 202 -7.57 -6.93 -5.36
CA GLN A 202 -6.22 -6.47 -5.70
C GLN A 202 -5.19 -7.59 -5.62
N ASN A 203 -5.23 -8.42 -4.58
CA ASN A 203 -4.34 -9.57 -4.45
C ASN A 203 -4.55 -10.60 -5.58
N ALA A 204 -5.79 -10.85 -5.99
CA ALA A 204 -6.09 -11.70 -7.13
C ALA A 204 -5.47 -11.13 -8.42
N ALA A 205 -5.67 -9.84 -8.69
CA ALA A 205 -5.09 -9.18 -9.86
C ALA A 205 -3.55 -9.20 -9.85
N LEU A 206 -2.91 -9.05 -8.69
CA LEU A 206 -1.46 -9.16 -8.55
C LEU A 206 -0.95 -10.59 -8.81
N ARG A 207 -1.68 -11.61 -8.35
CA ARG A 207 -1.36 -13.02 -8.65
C ARG A 207 -1.46 -13.29 -10.14
N ASP A 208 -2.54 -12.89 -10.78
CA ASP A 208 -2.71 -13.02 -12.23
C ASP A 208 -1.57 -12.31 -13.00
N ARG A 209 -1.13 -11.15 -12.50
CA ARG A 209 -0.01 -10.42 -13.10
C ARG A 209 1.33 -11.14 -12.92
N ILE A 210 1.57 -11.73 -11.75
CA ILE A 210 2.77 -12.54 -11.49
C ILE A 210 2.78 -13.76 -12.42
N ASP A 211 1.66 -14.47 -12.55
CA ASP A 211 1.54 -15.64 -13.41
C ASP A 211 1.79 -15.27 -14.88
N ALA A 212 1.23 -14.14 -15.35
CA ALA A 212 1.48 -13.63 -16.70
C ALA A 212 2.97 -13.28 -16.93
N LEU A 213 3.61 -12.62 -15.96
CA LEU A 213 5.04 -12.28 -16.05
C LEU A 213 5.92 -13.53 -16.00
N GLN A 214 5.56 -14.54 -15.20
CA GLN A 214 6.27 -15.82 -15.15
C GLN A 214 6.16 -16.56 -16.49
N ALA A 215 4.98 -16.61 -17.10
CA ALA A 215 4.78 -17.19 -18.42
C ALA A 215 5.60 -16.45 -19.49
N GLU A 216 5.61 -15.11 -19.47
CA GLU A 216 6.41 -14.30 -20.39
C GLU A 216 7.92 -14.53 -20.19
N LEU A 217 8.39 -14.60 -18.94
CA LEU A 217 9.78 -14.92 -18.63
C LEU A 217 10.16 -16.31 -19.14
N GLN A 218 9.33 -17.33 -18.90
CA GLN A 218 9.55 -18.69 -19.40
C GLN A 218 9.66 -18.68 -20.93
N GLN A 219 8.70 -18.07 -21.63
CA GLN A 219 8.71 -17.97 -23.08
C GLN A 219 9.96 -17.25 -23.60
N ARG A 220 10.36 -16.13 -22.99
CA ARG A 220 11.59 -15.41 -23.35
C ARG A 220 12.82 -16.26 -23.11
N THR A 221 12.91 -16.96 -21.98
CA THR A 221 14.07 -17.83 -21.68
C THR A 221 14.17 -19.00 -22.66
N GLU A 222 13.06 -19.63 -23.03
CA GLU A 222 13.01 -20.66 -24.06
C GLU A 222 13.44 -20.11 -25.42
N HIS A 223 12.93 -18.93 -25.79
CA HIS A 223 13.30 -18.27 -27.04
C HIS A 223 14.79 -17.93 -27.09
N TYR A 224 15.36 -17.35 -26.04
CA TYR A 224 16.79 -17.06 -25.97
C TYR A 224 17.64 -18.33 -25.97
N ALA A 225 17.23 -19.37 -25.24
CA ALA A 225 17.92 -20.65 -25.27
C ALA A 225 17.95 -21.25 -26.68
N GLN A 226 16.83 -21.13 -27.42
CA GLN A 226 16.76 -21.57 -28.81
C GLN A 226 17.64 -20.72 -29.74
N GLN A 227 17.59 -19.39 -29.61
CA GLN A 227 18.48 -18.49 -30.37
C GLN A 227 19.95 -18.79 -30.14
N ILE A 228 20.36 -19.04 -28.89
CA ILE A 228 21.75 -19.41 -28.56
C ILE A 228 22.11 -20.74 -29.20
N LYS A 229 21.24 -21.76 -29.09
CA LYS A 229 21.46 -23.06 -29.75
C LYS A 229 21.64 -22.92 -31.25
N ASP A 230 20.77 -22.16 -31.91
CA ASP A 230 20.81 -21.95 -33.36
C ASP A 230 22.07 -21.17 -33.77
N ALA A 231 22.45 -20.12 -33.03
CA ALA A 231 23.67 -19.36 -33.26
C ALA A 231 24.94 -20.21 -33.08
N VAL A 232 24.98 -21.06 -32.05
CA VAL A 232 26.09 -22.00 -31.83
C VAL A 232 26.15 -23.04 -32.95
N ALA A 233 25.01 -23.62 -33.36
CA ALA A 233 24.96 -24.59 -34.45
C ALA A 233 25.43 -23.97 -35.79
N GLU A 234 25.05 -22.72 -36.06
CA GLU A 234 25.50 -22.01 -37.25
C GLU A 234 27.00 -21.66 -37.19
N ALA A 235 27.50 -21.20 -36.04
CA ALA A 235 28.92 -20.99 -35.84
C ALA A 235 29.71 -22.30 -36.03
N GLU A 236 29.22 -23.43 -35.50
CA GLU A 236 29.81 -24.75 -35.74
C GLU A 236 29.83 -25.12 -37.22
N ARG A 237 28.74 -24.88 -37.96
CA ARG A 237 28.67 -25.15 -39.41
C ARG A 237 29.68 -24.34 -40.20
N ARG A 238 29.96 -23.10 -39.80
CA ARG A 238 30.97 -22.24 -40.45
C ARG A 238 32.40 -22.61 -40.07
N VAL A 239 32.64 -22.95 -38.79
CA VAL A 239 33.98 -23.22 -38.26
C VAL A 239 34.47 -24.62 -38.67
N LYS A 240 33.61 -25.65 -38.70
CA LYS A 240 34.02 -27.03 -39.04
C LYS A 240 34.73 -27.12 -40.40
N PRO A 241 34.21 -26.58 -41.52
CA PRO A 241 34.92 -26.58 -42.80
C PRO A 241 36.24 -25.81 -42.75
N MET A 242 36.28 -24.64 -42.11
CA MET A 242 37.51 -23.85 -41.97
C MET A 242 38.59 -24.60 -41.17
N LEU A 243 38.22 -25.37 -40.14
CA LEU A 243 39.17 -26.22 -39.41
C LEU A 243 39.71 -27.34 -40.29
N VAL A 244 38.86 -27.98 -41.10
CA VAL A 244 39.27 -29.01 -42.07
C VAL A 244 40.20 -28.41 -43.13
N GLU A 245 39.87 -27.24 -43.67
CA GLU A 245 40.73 -26.51 -44.61
C GLU A 245 42.07 -26.14 -43.96
N LEU A 246 42.06 -25.63 -42.72
CA LEU A 246 43.28 -25.32 -41.98
C LEU A 246 44.17 -26.55 -41.77
N ASP A 247 43.58 -27.70 -41.43
CA ASP A 247 44.33 -28.96 -41.29
C ASP A 247 44.87 -29.45 -42.65
N SER A 248 44.11 -29.28 -43.73
CA SER A 248 44.60 -29.57 -45.10
C SER A 248 45.76 -28.65 -45.50
N LEU A 249 45.69 -27.36 -45.16
CA LEU A 249 46.75 -26.38 -45.40
C LEU A 249 47.97 -26.66 -44.53
N ARG A 250 47.79 -27.07 -43.27
CA ARG A 250 48.87 -27.52 -42.40
C ARG A 250 49.56 -28.77 -42.96
N SER A 251 48.79 -29.75 -43.45
CA SER A 251 49.32 -30.93 -44.12
C SER A 251 50.09 -30.56 -45.38
N MET A 252 49.52 -29.71 -46.25
CA MET A 252 50.20 -29.20 -47.44
C MET A 252 51.49 -28.46 -47.06
N ALA A 253 51.45 -27.52 -46.12
CA ALA A 253 52.61 -26.80 -45.64
C ALA A 253 53.70 -27.74 -45.10
N SER A 254 53.32 -28.79 -44.37
CA SER A 254 54.25 -29.84 -43.92
C SER A 254 54.91 -30.56 -45.11
N THR A 255 54.13 -30.96 -46.13
CA THR A 255 54.68 -31.59 -47.34
C THR A 255 55.55 -30.65 -48.18
N TYR A 256 55.19 -29.37 -48.27
CA TYR A 256 56.02 -28.35 -48.92
C TYR A 256 57.33 -28.13 -48.15
N GLN A 257 57.29 -28.08 -46.82
CA GLN A 257 58.50 -27.96 -46.01
C GLN A 257 59.40 -29.21 -46.14
N SER A 258 58.84 -30.42 -46.16
CA SER A 258 59.64 -31.63 -46.41
C SER A 258 60.23 -31.64 -47.82
N GLY A 259 59.43 -31.28 -48.83
CA GLY A 259 59.90 -31.15 -50.21
C GLY A 259 61.00 -30.10 -50.36
N LEU A 260 60.89 -28.96 -49.68
CA LEU A 260 61.91 -27.93 -49.66
C LEU A 260 63.22 -28.44 -49.01
N ARG A 261 63.13 -29.19 -47.89
CA ARG A 261 64.31 -29.82 -47.29
C ARG A 261 64.96 -30.83 -48.22
N ASP A 262 64.19 -31.62 -48.95
CA ASP A 262 64.71 -32.57 -49.93
C ASP A 262 65.36 -31.87 -51.12
N VAL A 263 64.79 -30.77 -51.62
CA VAL A 263 65.40 -29.93 -52.66
C VAL A 263 66.70 -29.30 -52.14
N GLN A 264 66.70 -28.71 -50.95
CA GLN A 264 67.91 -28.15 -50.33
C GLN A 264 68.99 -29.22 -50.15
N ARG A 265 68.62 -30.45 -49.78
CA ARG A 265 69.55 -31.57 -49.70
C ARG A 265 70.13 -31.94 -51.07
N LYS A 266 69.30 -32.02 -52.11
CA LYS A 266 69.76 -32.24 -53.49
C LYS A 266 70.64 -31.10 -54.00
N GLU A 267 70.29 -29.84 -53.71
CA GLU A 267 71.11 -28.67 -54.05
C GLU A 267 72.47 -28.72 -53.35
N PHE A 268 72.51 -29.12 -52.08
CA PHE A 268 73.75 -29.34 -51.35
C PHE A 268 74.61 -30.45 -51.99
N ASP A 269 73.98 -31.57 -52.36
CA ASP A 269 74.65 -32.67 -53.07
C ASP A 269 75.17 -32.20 -54.45
N PHE A 270 74.41 -31.39 -55.19
CA PHE A 270 74.83 -30.78 -56.46
C PHE A 270 75.98 -29.80 -56.27
N LEU A 271 75.95 -28.96 -55.24
CA LEU A 271 77.05 -28.06 -54.87
C LEU A 271 78.32 -28.86 -54.54
N GLN A 272 78.18 -29.97 -53.82
CA GLN A 272 79.30 -30.87 -53.52
C GLN A 272 79.84 -31.51 -54.81
N GLN A 273 78.98 -31.96 -55.72
CA GLN A 273 79.38 -32.48 -57.03
C GLN A 273 80.10 -31.41 -57.87
N LEU A 274 79.59 -30.18 -57.92
CA LEU A 274 80.22 -29.03 -58.57
C LEU A 274 81.58 -28.71 -57.97
N SER A 275 81.73 -28.71 -56.64
CA SER A 275 83.03 -28.50 -55.99
C SER A 275 84.04 -29.59 -56.36
N SER A 276 83.58 -30.86 -56.44
CA SER A 276 84.43 -31.99 -56.84
C SER A 276 84.81 -31.93 -58.33
N ALA A 277 83.92 -31.41 -59.18
CA ALA A 277 84.17 -31.22 -60.61
C ALA A 277 85.13 -30.05 -60.82
N LYS A 278 84.96 -28.94 -60.08
CA LYS A 278 85.88 -27.80 -60.06
C LYS A 278 87.28 -28.22 -59.61
N ALA A 279 87.41 -28.96 -58.51
CA ALA A 279 88.70 -29.49 -58.05
C ALA A 279 89.35 -30.49 -59.04
N ARG A 280 88.58 -31.09 -59.95
CA ARG A 280 89.09 -31.89 -61.07
C ARG A 280 89.55 -30.99 -62.23
N ALA A 281 88.77 -29.96 -62.56
CA ALA A 281 89.13 -28.97 -63.57
C ALA A 281 90.41 -28.20 -63.19
N ASP A 282 90.51 -27.70 -61.94
CA ASP A 282 91.69 -26.99 -61.44
C ASP A 282 92.95 -27.91 -61.50
N ARG A 283 92.80 -29.22 -61.27
CA ARG A 283 93.90 -30.20 -61.44
C ARG A 283 94.32 -30.40 -62.90
N LEU A 284 93.36 -30.43 -63.83
CA LEU A 284 93.64 -30.53 -65.26
C LEU A 284 94.28 -29.25 -65.80
N GLU A 285 93.89 -28.07 -65.29
CA GLU A 285 94.52 -26.79 -65.62
C GLU A 285 95.99 -26.76 -65.16
N GLU A 286 96.29 -27.24 -63.95
CA GLU A 286 97.67 -27.34 -63.47
C GLU A 286 98.50 -28.29 -64.33
N GLN A 287 97.93 -29.45 -64.73
CA GLN A 287 98.57 -30.39 -65.66
C GLN A 287 98.87 -29.76 -67.03
N LEU A 288 97.91 -29.03 -67.60
CA LEU A 288 98.09 -28.30 -68.86
C LEU A 288 99.21 -27.25 -68.75
N ARG A 289 99.28 -26.56 -67.61
CA ARG A 289 100.33 -25.56 -67.35
C ARG A 289 101.71 -26.21 -67.29
N THR A 290 101.85 -27.34 -66.58
CA THR A 290 103.12 -28.08 -66.54
C THR A 290 103.54 -28.62 -67.92
N GLN A 291 102.59 -29.11 -68.74
CA GLN A 291 102.89 -29.59 -70.08
C GLN A 291 103.29 -28.44 -71.04
N SER A 292 102.71 -27.25 -70.88
CA SER A 292 103.11 -26.05 -71.63
C SER A 292 104.54 -25.62 -71.29
N ASP A 293 104.92 -25.64 -70.01
CA ASP A 293 106.27 -25.30 -69.58
C ASP A 293 107.32 -26.29 -70.11
N GLU A 294 106.95 -27.57 -70.28
CA GLU A 294 107.79 -28.59 -70.92
C GLU A 294 107.97 -28.35 -72.43
N LEU A 295 106.90 -27.96 -73.14
CA LEU A 295 106.93 -27.57 -74.55
C LEU A 295 107.80 -26.33 -74.80
N ASP A 296 107.75 -25.34 -73.91
CA ASP A 296 108.58 -24.13 -74.00
C ASP A 296 110.07 -24.40 -73.76
N ARG A 297 110.42 -25.43 -72.99
CA ARG A 297 111.81 -25.90 -72.84
C ARG A 297 112.29 -26.62 -74.10
N ALA A 298 111.49 -27.55 -74.63
CA ALA A 298 111.84 -28.28 -75.86
C ALA A 298 112.02 -27.35 -77.07
N THR A 299 111.24 -26.27 -77.15
CA THR A 299 111.33 -25.26 -78.22
C THR A 299 112.61 -24.43 -78.14
N ARG A 300 113.12 -24.16 -76.93
CA ARG A 300 114.40 -23.45 -76.72
C ARG A 300 115.60 -24.31 -77.15
N ASP A 301 115.56 -25.61 -76.88
CA ASP A 301 116.65 -26.53 -77.23
C ASP A 301 116.79 -26.68 -78.77
N VAL A 302 115.69 -26.72 -79.53
CA VAL A 302 115.70 -26.79 -81.01
C VAL A 302 116.29 -25.53 -81.66
N ASN A 303 116.02 -24.35 -81.10
CA ASN A 303 116.54 -23.10 -81.65
C ASN A 303 118.04 -22.92 -81.41
N SER A 304 118.59 -23.47 -80.31
CA SER A 304 120.03 -23.42 -80.02
C SER A 304 120.88 -24.25 -81.00
N LEU A 305 120.37 -25.39 -81.47
CA LEU A 305 121.08 -26.27 -82.41
C LEU A 305 121.14 -25.71 -83.83
N ARG A 306 120.13 -24.93 -84.25
CA ARG A 306 120.08 -24.33 -85.61
C ARG A 306 121.06 -23.17 -85.82
N ALA A 307 121.45 -22.45 -84.77
CA ALA A 307 122.39 -21.33 -84.88
C ALA A 307 123.86 -21.74 -85.13
N SER A 308 124.19 -23.03 -85.04
CA SER A 308 125.58 -23.52 -85.07
C SER A 308 126.11 -23.98 -86.44
N ARG A 309 125.36 -23.81 -87.55
CA ARG A 309 125.70 -24.41 -88.86
C ARG A 309 125.62 -23.51 -90.12
N GLY A 310 125.74 -22.18 -90.03
CA GLY A 310 125.77 -21.28 -91.22
C GLY A 310 127.12 -20.54 -91.42
N MET A 311 127.61 -20.45 -92.67
CA MET A 311 128.88 -19.80 -93.07
C MET A 311 128.77 -18.25 -93.10
N ASN A 312 129.87 -17.53 -92.86
CA ASN A 312 129.89 -16.09 -92.61
C ASN A 312 129.65 -15.24 -93.90
N PRO A 313 128.64 -14.34 -93.92
CA PRO A 313 128.19 -13.60 -95.13
C PRO A 313 129.23 -12.68 -95.77
N GLU A 314 130.26 -12.22 -95.05
CA GLU A 314 131.31 -11.39 -95.65
C GLU A 314 132.20 -12.15 -96.65
N ILE A 315 132.37 -13.46 -96.44
CA ILE A 315 133.17 -14.32 -97.31
C ILE A 315 132.43 -14.59 -98.62
N ALA A 316 131.09 -14.75 -98.57
CA ALA A 316 130.25 -14.92 -99.74
C ALA A 316 130.33 -13.72 -100.71
N ALA A 317 130.34 -12.49 -100.18
CA ALA A 317 130.41 -11.26 -100.97
C ALA A 317 131.78 -11.03 -101.65
N LEU A 318 132.87 -11.55 -101.08
CA LEU A 318 134.20 -11.49 -101.68
C LEU A 318 134.31 -12.43 -102.89
N ILE A 319 133.83 -13.67 -102.73
CA ILE A 319 133.90 -14.70 -103.76
C ILE A 319 133.05 -14.31 -104.98
N ARG A 320 131.89 -13.70 -104.77
CA ARG A 320 131.06 -13.16 -105.87
C ARG A 320 131.78 -12.09 -106.68
N ARG A 321 132.47 -11.15 -106.03
CA ARG A 321 133.25 -10.11 -106.74
C ARG A 321 134.37 -10.69 -107.59
N LEU A 322 134.99 -11.79 -107.15
CA LEU A 322 136.03 -12.47 -107.93
C LEU A 322 135.44 -13.22 -109.14
N ALA A 323 134.24 -13.79 -108.99
CA ALA A 323 133.49 -14.41 -110.08
C ALA A 323 133.11 -13.39 -111.17
N ASP A 324 132.55 -12.24 -110.76
CA ASP A 324 132.12 -11.17 -111.68
C ASP A 324 133.32 -10.51 -112.41
N ALA A 325 134.53 -10.60 -111.86
CA ALA A 325 135.75 -10.08 -112.49
C ALA A 325 136.44 -11.09 -113.43
N GLY A 326 135.86 -12.28 -113.63
CA GLY A 326 136.43 -13.35 -114.46
C GLY A 326 137.73 -13.96 -113.89
N GLN A 327 137.96 -13.84 -112.58
CA GLN A 327 139.21 -14.27 -111.92
C GLN A 327 139.12 -15.65 -111.24
N LEU A 328 138.00 -16.36 -111.40
CA LEU A 328 137.84 -17.73 -110.91
C LEU A 328 138.08 -18.73 -112.05
N ASP A 329 138.93 -19.72 -111.77
CA ASP A 329 139.14 -20.85 -112.66
C ASP A 329 138.11 -21.96 -112.39
N ALA A 330 138.11 -22.98 -113.26
CA ALA A 330 137.14 -24.08 -113.17
C ALA A 330 137.26 -24.89 -111.87
N GLU A 331 138.46 -25.00 -111.27
CA GLU A 331 138.63 -25.68 -109.98
C GLU A 331 138.01 -24.88 -108.82
N ALA A 332 138.11 -23.54 -108.85
CA ALA A 332 137.47 -22.70 -107.85
C ALA A 332 135.94 -22.81 -107.86
N TYR A 333 135.31 -22.89 -109.04
CA TYR A 333 133.86 -23.09 -109.13
C TYR A 333 133.42 -24.46 -108.59
N ALA A 334 134.15 -25.53 -108.89
CA ALA A 334 133.83 -26.87 -108.39
C ALA A 334 133.91 -26.98 -106.86
N ALA A 335 134.84 -26.26 -106.21
CA ALA A 335 135.04 -26.35 -104.77
C ALA A 335 134.01 -25.57 -103.94
N ILE A 336 133.52 -24.43 -104.44
CA ILE A 336 132.75 -23.48 -103.63
C ILE A 336 131.35 -23.19 -104.19
N GLY A 337 131.12 -23.50 -105.47
CA GLY A 337 129.89 -23.14 -106.19
C GLY A 337 128.62 -23.57 -105.48
N THR A 338 128.48 -24.85 -105.11
CA THR A 338 127.25 -25.39 -104.49
C THR A 338 126.95 -24.84 -103.10
N SER A 339 127.96 -24.36 -102.38
CA SER A 339 127.77 -23.80 -101.03
C SER A 339 127.13 -22.41 -101.05
N LEU A 340 127.12 -21.74 -102.21
CA LEU A 340 126.59 -20.39 -102.40
C LEU A 340 125.28 -20.37 -103.20
N ASP A 341 124.84 -21.50 -103.75
CA ASP A 341 123.68 -21.58 -104.66
C ASP A 341 122.36 -21.04 -104.08
N GLN A 342 122.18 -21.04 -102.75
CA GLN A 342 120.98 -20.49 -102.10
C GLN A 342 120.99 -18.96 -101.99
N GLU A 343 122.18 -18.34 -101.99
CA GLU A 343 122.34 -16.89 -101.82
C GLU A 343 122.50 -16.15 -103.15
N ILE A 344 122.58 -16.88 -104.27
CA ILE A 344 122.79 -16.31 -105.60
C ILE A 344 121.45 -16.10 -106.28
N PRO A 345 121.05 -14.86 -106.56
CA PRO A 345 119.85 -14.59 -107.33
C PRO A 345 120.06 -14.91 -108.83
N ALA A 346 118.96 -15.14 -109.56
CA ALA A 346 119.03 -15.23 -111.02
C ALA A 346 119.35 -13.84 -111.61
N PRO A 347 120.16 -13.74 -112.68
CA PRO A 347 120.50 -12.48 -113.32
C PRO A 347 119.24 -11.83 -113.89
N THR A 348 119.15 -10.50 -113.81
CA THR A 348 117.95 -9.76 -114.19
C THR A 348 118.03 -9.13 -115.58
N GLN A 349 119.18 -9.18 -116.26
CA GLN A 349 119.40 -8.60 -117.58
C GLN A 349 120.37 -9.45 -118.40
N CYS A 350 120.09 -9.60 -119.70
CA CYS A 350 120.99 -10.24 -120.64
C CYS A 350 122.11 -9.28 -121.08
N PRO A 351 123.37 -9.73 -121.19
CA PRO A 351 124.46 -8.89 -121.67
C PRO A 351 124.36 -8.53 -123.17
N HIS A 352 123.53 -9.24 -123.96
CA HIS A 352 123.44 -9.08 -125.42
C HIS A 352 122.15 -8.44 -125.95
N CYS A 353 121.07 -8.44 -125.18
CA CYS A 353 119.80 -7.78 -125.52
C CYS A 353 119.09 -7.27 -124.26
N ASP A 354 117.98 -6.52 -124.41
CA ASP A 354 117.19 -6.01 -123.28
C ASP A 354 116.28 -7.08 -122.62
N GLY A 355 116.50 -8.37 -122.92
CA GLY A 355 115.71 -9.48 -122.41
C GLY A 355 116.09 -9.92 -120.99
N GLU A 356 115.12 -10.44 -120.24
CA GLU A 356 115.34 -11.03 -118.90
C GLU A 356 115.78 -12.50 -119.02
N PRO A 357 116.97 -12.88 -118.52
CA PRO A 357 117.44 -14.26 -118.59
C PRO A 357 116.81 -15.12 -117.49
N GLU A 358 116.44 -16.35 -117.85
CA GLU A 358 115.85 -17.31 -116.93
C GLU A 358 116.91 -18.31 -116.45
N LEU A 359 116.91 -18.60 -115.15
CA LEU A 359 117.70 -19.68 -114.57
C LEU A 359 116.82 -20.93 -114.49
N SER A 360 117.22 -21.96 -115.24
CA SER A 360 116.63 -23.28 -115.15
C SER A 360 117.57 -24.23 -114.39
N HIS A 361 116.97 -25.24 -113.75
CA HIS A 361 117.70 -26.32 -113.09
C HIS A 361 117.14 -27.65 -113.59
N GLY A 362 117.95 -28.35 -114.39
CA GLY A 362 117.64 -29.67 -114.92
C GLY A 362 118.65 -30.72 -114.44
N ASP A 363 118.47 -31.97 -114.88
CA ASP A 363 119.32 -33.08 -114.47
C ASP A 363 120.80 -32.90 -114.90
N GLU A 364 121.06 -32.09 -115.92
CA GLU A 364 122.43 -31.77 -116.40
C GLU A 364 123.05 -30.55 -115.71
N GLY A 365 122.32 -29.87 -114.81
CA GLY A 365 122.82 -28.76 -114.01
C GLY A 365 121.96 -27.51 -114.06
N PHE A 366 122.52 -26.41 -113.55
CA PHE A 366 121.97 -25.07 -113.64
C PHE A 366 122.37 -24.44 -114.98
N GLU A 367 121.40 -23.88 -115.70
CA GLU A 367 121.64 -23.18 -116.95
C GLU A 367 120.91 -21.83 -116.92
N VAL A 368 121.62 -20.78 -117.34
CA VAL A 368 121.03 -19.46 -117.56
C VAL A 368 120.94 -19.23 -119.06
N ALA A 369 119.73 -18.98 -119.56
CA ALA A 369 119.48 -18.73 -120.97
C ALA A 369 118.60 -17.48 -121.15
N CYS A 370 118.91 -16.68 -122.17
CA CYS A 370 118.08 -15.56 -122.59
C CYS A 370 117.16 -16.00 -123.74
N PRO A 371 115.83 -16.01 -123.52
CA PRO A 371 114.89 -16.45 -124.55
C PRO A 371 114.79 -15.49 -125.75
N GLU A 372 115.27 -14.25 -125.64
CA GLU A 372 115.12 -13.23 -126.70
C GLU A 372 116.24 -13.22 -127.75
N CYS A 373 117.48 -13.57 -127.38
CA CYS A 373 118.63 -13.55 -128.30
C CYS A 373 119.34 -14.91 -128.44
N GLU A 374 118.78 -15.97 -127.85
CA GLU A 374 119.35 -17.34 -127.81
C GLU A 374 120.75 -17.42 -127.18
N HIS A 375 121.16 -16.40 -126.42
CA HIS A 375 122.40 -16.42 -125.64
C HIS A 375 122.22 -17.28 -124.39
N ALA A 376 123.11 -18.24 -124.15
CA ALA A 376 123.03 -19.16 -123.02
C ALA A 376 124.42 -19.50 -122.46
N SER A 377 124.49 -19.73 -121.14
CA SER A 377 125.73 -20.15 -120.47
C SER A 377 126.12 -21.60 -120.76
N GLY A 378 125.16 -22.43 -121.19
CA GLY A 378 125.21 -23.89 -121.06
C GLY A 378 124.95 -24.36 -119.61
N ALA A 379 124.79 -25.67 -119.43
CA ALA A 379 124.52 -26.29 -118.14
C ALA A 379 125.80 -26.47 -117.29
N TRP A 380 125.76 -26.02 -116.03
CA TRP A 380 126.86 -26.08 -115.08
C TRP A 380 126.42 -26.62 -113.70
N PRO A 381 127.32 -27.26 -112.91
CA PRO A 381 126.96 -27.95 -111.67
C PRO A 381 126.50 -27.02 -110.53
N SER A 382 126.79 -25.72 -110.64
CA SER A 382 126.52 -24.73 -109.61
C SER A 382 125.79 -23.53 -110.20
N ARG A 383 124.83 -23.01 -109.44
CA ARG A 383 124.13 -21.75 -109.77
C ARG A 383 125.11 -20.59 -109.88
N LEU A 384 126.13 -20.51 -109.02
CA LEU A 384 127.17 -19.47 -109.11
C LEU A 384 127.90 -19.49 -110.43
N GLU A 385 128.29 -20.69 -110.87
CA GLU A 385 129.05 -20.88 -112.09
C GLU A 385 128.21 -20.56 -113.32
N ALA A 386 126.97 -21.05 -113.36
CA ALA A 386 126.04 -20.77 -114.46
C ALA A 386 125.81 -19.26 -114.66
N VAL A 387 125.58 -18.52 -113.56
CA VAL A 387 125.35 -17.07 -113.60
C VAL A 387 126.61 -16.31 -114.01
N ALA A 388 127.79 -16.69 -113.50
CA ALA A 388 129.03 -16.00 -113.83
C ALA A 388 129.45 -16.22 -115.30
N ARG A 389 129.26 -17.44 -115.83
CA ARG A 389 129.54 -17.78 -117.24
C ARG A 389 128.61 -17.04 -118.19
N PHE A 390 127.31 -16.96 -117.86
CA PHE A 390 126.33 -16.20 -118.63
C PHE A 390 126.70 -14.72 -118.82
N ALA A 391 127.40 -14.13 -117.85
CA ALA A 391 127.81 -12.73 -117.94
C ALA A 391 129.05 -12.48 -118.84
N HIS A 392 129.79 -13.53 -119.22
CA HIS A 392 131.08 -13.44 -119.91
C HIS A 392 131.18 -14.22 -121.24
N SER A 393 130.18 -15.07 -121.56
CA SER A 393 130.03 -15.74 -122.87
C SER A 393 129.49 -14.78 -123.92
#